data_AF-A0A955KZ12-F1
#
_entry.id   AF-A0A955KZ12-F1
#
_cell.length_a   1.000
_cell.length_b   1.000
_cell.length_c   1.000
_cell.angle_alpha   90.00
_cell.angle_beta   90.00
_cell.angle_gamma   90.00
#
_symmetry.space_group_name_H-M   'P 1'
#
loop_
_entity.id
_entity.type
_entity.pdbx_description
1 polymer ?
#
loop_
_entity_poly.entity_id
_entity_poly.type
_entity_poly.pdbx_seq_one_letter_code
_entity_poly.pdbx_strand_id
1 'polypeptide(L)' 'MKKYLTLLSKLGFHDKESCIYLALLGRGESSISDIAQLSHLTRPEVYRFLPHL' A
#
# COMPACT_ATOMS: atom_id res chain seq x y z
N MET A 1 -10.12 -5.64 -0.88
CA MET A 1 -9.20 -4.54 -1.27
C MET A 1 -9.72 -3.69 -2.43
N LYS A 2 -10.16 -4.27 -3.56
CA LYS A 2 -10.58 -3.50 -4.76
C LYS A 2 -11.58 -2.35 -4.52
N LYS A 3 -12.59 -2.54 -3.66
CA LYS A 3 -13.58 -1.48 -3.31
C LYS A 3 -12.94 -0.25 -2.66
N TYR A 4 -11.89 -0.43 -1.85
CA TYR A 4 -11.19 0.66 -1.16
C TYR A 4 -10.18 1.37 -2.05
N LEU A 5 -9.56 0.65 -2.99
CA LEU A 5 -8.70 1.26 -4.01
C LEU A 5 -9.47 2.28 -4.86
N THR A 6 -10.70 1.96 -5.27
CA THR A 6 -11.55 2.90 -6.02
C THR A 6 -11.93 4.13 -5.20
N LEU A 7 -12.05 4.03 -3.87
CA LEU A 7 -12.32 5.17 -3.00
C LEU A 7 -11.08 6.05 -2.83
N LEU A 8 -9.91 5.45 -2.61
CA LEU A 8 -8.64 6.16 -2.48
C LEU A 8 -8.23 6.85 -3.79
N SER A 9 -8.46 6.20 -4.93
CA SER A 9 -8.28 6.80 -6.25
C SER A 9 -9.14 8.06 -6.44
N LYS A 10 -10.39 8.05 -5.95
CA LYS A 10 -11.26 9.25 -5.98
C LYS A 10 -10.78 10.38 -5.07
N LEU A 11 -9.96 10.07 -4.06
CA LEU A 11 -9.32 11.05 -3.17
C LEU A 11 -7.98 11.54 -3.73
N GLY A 12 -7.57 11.05 -4.91
CA GLY A 12 -6.32 11.45 -5.57
C GLY A 12 -5.09 10.63 -5.16
N PHE A 13 -5.26 9.56 -4.39
CA PHE A 13 -4.14 8.66 -4.06
C PHE A 13 -3.75 7.81 -5.26
N HIS A 14 -2.45 7.58 -5.42
CA HIS A 14 -1.95 6.68 -6.44
C HIS A 14 -2.28 5.22 -6.08
N ASP A 15 -2.53 4.37 -7.08
CA ASP A 15 -2.96 2.97 -6.86
C ASP A 15 -1.94 2.18 -6.01
N LYS A 16 -0.65 2.42 -6.24
CA LYS A 16 0.45 1.76 -5.51
C LYS A 16 0.53 2.19 -4.04
N GLU A 17 0.37 3.48 -3.76
CA GLU A 17 0.33 4.02 -2.39
C GLU A 17 -0.89 3.49 -1.64
N SER A 18 -2.03 3.46 -2.32
CA SER A 18 -3.28 2.93 -1.78
C SER A 18 -3.16 1.45 -1.39
N CYS A 19 -2.44 0.63 -2.18
CA CYS A 19 -2.17 -0.76 -1.83
C CYS A 19 -1.31 -0.90 -0.57
N ILE A 20 -0.27 -0.07 -0.42
CA ILE A 20 0.61 -0.10 0.76
C ILE A 20 -0.15 0.40 1.99
N TYR A 21 -0.92 1.49 1.87
CA TYR A 21 -1.76 2.02 2.94
C TYR A 21 -2.73 0.96 3.47
N LEU A 22 -3.44 0.27 2.56
CA LEU A 22 -4.38 -0.78 2.94
C LEU A 22 -3.68 -2.00 3.54
N ALA A 23 -2.47 -2.33 3.09
CA ALA A 23 -1.68 -3.42 3.67
C ALA A 23 -1.28 -3.10 5.11
N LEU A 24 -0.85 -1.86 5.38
CA LEU A 24 -0.53 -1.37 6.73
C LEU A 24 -1.77 -1.33 7.62
N LEU A 25 -2.88 -0.76 7.14
CA LEU A 25 -4.12 -0.65 7.90
C LEU A 25 -4.69 -2.02 8.30
N GLY A 26 -4.53 -3.03 7.44
CA GLY A 26 -5.06 -4.37 7.66
C GLY A 26 -4.23 -5.26 8.59
N ARG A 27 -2.93 -4.97 8.77
CA ARG A 27 -2.02 -5.81 9.57
C ARG A 27 -1.33 -5.09 10.73
N GLY A 28 -1.36 -3.76 10.79
CA GLY A 28 -0.62 -3.00 11.79
C GLY A 28 0.88 -3.06 11.53
N GLU A 29 1.68 -3.33 12.57
CA GLU A 29 3.12 -3.53 12.41
C GLU A 29 3.40 -4.75 11.52
N SER A 30 4.14 -4.51 10.43
CA SER A 30 4.48 -5.54 9.44
C SER A 30 5.85 -5.24 8.86
N SER A 31 6.59 -6.29 8.51
CA SER A 31 7.87 -6.10 7.83
C SER A 31 7.64 -5.61 6.40
N ILE A 32 8.64 -4.96 5.81
CA ILE A 32 8.57 -4.52 4.40
C ILE A 32 8.36 -5.71 3.44
N SER A 33 8.83 -6.91 3.82
CA SER A 33 8.57 -8.14 3.07
C SER A 33 7.08 -8.48 3.03
N ASP A 34 6.42 -8.37 4.18
CA ASP A 34 5.00 -8.69 4.32
C ASP A 34 4.15 -7.66 3.58
N ILE A 35 4.51 -6.37 3.70
CA ILE A 35 3.86 -5.29 2.97
C ILE A 35 3.97 -5.54 1.46
N ALA A 36 5.18 -5.83 0.96
CA ALA A 36 5.41 -6.09 -0.47
C ALA A 36 4.55 -7.26 -0.98
N GLN A 37 4.45 -8.34 -0.20
CA GLN A 37 3.64 -9.49 -0.55
C GLN A 37 2.14 -9.14 -0.58
N LEU A 38 1.65 -8.36 0.38
CA LEU A 38 0.24 -7.99 0.50
C LEU A 38 -0.18 -6.91 -0.51
N SER A 39 0.71 -5.96 -0.79
CA SER A 39 0.48 -4.90 -1.77
C SER A 39 0.73 -5.36 -3.21
N HIS A 40 1.24 -6.58 -3.41
CA HIS A 40 1.71 -7.09 -4.69
C HIS A 40 2.72 -6.16 -5.38
N LEU A 41 3.60 -5.55 -4.58
CA LEU A 41 4.66 -4.67 -5.06
C LEU A 41 6.02 -5.29 -4.80
N THR A 42 7.03 -4.83 -5.54
CA THR A 42 8.40 -5.20 -5.22
C THR A 42 8.89 -4.45 -3.99
N ARG A 43 9.80 -5.04 -3.21
CA ARG A 43 10.40 -4.38 -2.03
C ARG A 43 10.94 -2.96 -2.35
N PRO A 44 11.66 -2.70 -3.46
CA PRO A 44 12.14 -1.37 -3.78
C PRO A 44 11.01 -0.35 -3.99
N GLU A 45 9.89 -0.77 -4.59
CA GLU A 45 8.72 0.11 -4.72
C GLU A 45 8.13 0.43 -3.36
N VAL A 46 8.01 -0.55 -2.47
CA VAL A 46 7.55 -0.30 -1.09
C VAL A 46 8.47 0.69 -0.40
N TYR A 47 9.80 0.52 -0.47
CA TYR A 47 10.75 1.49 0.10
C TYR A 47 10.62 2.90 -0.48
N ARG A 48 10.25 3.01 -1.77
CA ARG A 48 10.07 4.31 -2.42
C ARG A 48 8.80 5.01 -1.96
N PHE A 49 7.70 4.28 -1.78
CA PHE A 49 6.39 4.86 -1.46
C PHE A 49 6.11 4.98 0.04
N LEU A 50 6.66 4.08 0.87
CA LEU A 50 6.44 4.06 2.32
C LEU A 50 6.73 5.40 3.02
N PRO A 51 7.79 6.16 2.68
CA PRO A 51 8.08 7.46 3.31
C PRO A 51 7.11 8.59 2.93
N HIS A 52 6.25 8.37 1.93
CA HIS A 52 5.32 9.38 1.40
C HIS A 52 3.86 9.10 1.77
N LEU A 53 3.63 8.03 2.55
CA LEU A 53 2.34 7.66 3.13
C LEU A 53 2.12 8.34 4.48
#